data_AF-A0A960SDF8-F1
#
_entry.id   AF-A0A960SDF8-F1
#
_cell.length_a   1.000
_cell.length_b   1.000
_cell.length_c   1.000
_cell.angle_alpha   90.00
_cell.angle_beta   90.00
_cell.angle_gamma   90.00
#
_symmetry.space_group_name_H-M   'P 1'
#
loop_
_entity.id
_entity.type
_entity.pdbx_description
1 polymer ?
#
loop_
_entity_poly.entity_id
_entity_poly.type
_entity_poly.pdbx_seq_one_letter_code
_entity_poly.pdbx_strand_id
1 'polypeptide(L)'
;MLKEFRRDRFLFLKYNLVIILLTSLASLALLFTTSSIIATPNSWILFLCILPLCFPNLWSILLSALSLVMAGTLLSLFSLSAWDLLWIPLGVFVGLQSAYLMHNAAHENIRPKWFNRVVGEICGMQQLMGFPAWAVPHVIHHQFPDDPEKDPHPPDHLPFLQFLSQMGLFMGRIVQKNYFEQWGDNETSRRDWKRMVHTSTVSRFTRSAFLLLLLGPKVFVLCFMVSKVINAVWYAHFNYFTHRPAADGKMEILNLDHNWYYKLVNATMAGVYYHKNHHFKPILFDPRKLDRTLEEPLVSFVYKNEVETDGIEEQSEPVSL
;
A
#
# COMPACT_ATOMS: atom_id res chain seq x y z
N MET A 1 -15.14 2.65 6.10
CA MET A 1 -13.85 2.08 6.56
C MET A 1 -13.32 2.71 7.86
N LEU A 2 -12.75 3.93 7.90
CA LEU A 2 -12.18 4.46 9.17
C LEU A 2 -13.20 4.54 10.33
N LYS A 3 -14.45 4.94 10.04
CA LYS A 3 -15.54 4.93 11.03
C LYS A 3 -15.83 3.53 11.58
N GLU A 4 -15.74 2.48 10.75
CA GLU A 4 -15.91 1.09 11.21
C GLU A 4 -14.74 0.66 12.08
N PHE A 5 -13.52 1.02 11.69
CA PHE A 5 -12.30 0.74 12.45
C PHE A 5 -12.36 1.35 13.87
N ARG A 6 -12.90 2.58 13.99
CA ARG A 6 -13.11 3.24 15.28
C ARG A 6 -14.28 2.67 16.10
N ARG A 7 -15.20 1.92 15.49
CA ARG A 7 -16.37 1.31 16.17
C ARG A 7 -16.16 -0.14 16.55
N ASP A 8 -15.31 -0.87 15.83
CA ASP A 8 -15.04 -2.29 16.07
C ASP A 8 -13.54 -2.52 16.20
N ARG A 9 -13.07 -2.66 17.45
CA ARG A 9 -11.67 -2.98 17.76
C ARG A 9 -11.18 -4.27 17.10
N PHE A 10 -12.09 -5.16 16.70
CA PHE A 10 -11.75 -6.43 16.07
C PHE A 10 -11.95 -6.43 14.54
N LEU A 11 -12.22 -5.27 13.91
CA LEU A 11 -12.52 -5.18 12.48
C LEU A 11 -11.48 -5.93 11.62
N PHE A 12 -10.19 -5.58 11.78
CA PHE A 12 -9.11 -6.20 11.00
C PHE A 12 -8.90 -7.67 11.37
N LEU A 13 -9.05 -8.05 12.64
CA LEU A 13 -8.93 -9.44 13.06
C LEU A 13 -10.02 -10.31 12.40
N LYS A 14 -11.29 -9.90 12.50
CA LYS A 14 -12.43 -10.59 11.87
C LYS A 14 -12.25 -10.68 10.36
N TYR A 15 -11.86 -9.57 9.73
CA TYR A 15 -11.58 -9.52 8.30
C TYR A 15 -10.50 -10.53 7.90
N ASN A 16 -9.36 -10.53 8.59
CA ASN A 16 -8.25 -11.44 8.28
C ASN A 16 -8.65 -12.92 8.46
N LEU A 17 -9.40 -13.25 9.51
CA LEU A 17 -9.88 -14.62 9.73
C LEU A 17 -10.80 -15.10 8.60
N VAL A 18 -11.73 -14.26 8.15
CA VAL A 18 -12.60 -14.58 7.02
C VAL A 18 -11.79 -14.80 5.75
N ILE A 19 -10.81 -13.92 5.46
CA ILE A 19 -9.98 -14.08 4.26
C ILE A 19 -9.09 -15.32 4.34
N ILE A 20 -8.51 -15.62 5.50
CA ILE A 20 -7.74 -16.86 5.71
C ILE A 20 -8.60 -18.09 5.40
N LEU A 21 -9.83 -18.12 5.92
CA LEU A 21 -10.77 -19.22 5.65
C LEU A 21 -11.08 -19.33 4.15
N LEU A 22 -11.52 -18.24 3.52
CA LEU A 22 -11.92 -18.24 2.11
C LEU A 22 -10.78 -18.61 1.17
N THR A 23 -9.59 -18.02 1.35
CA THR A 23 -8.42 -18.30 0.51
C THR A 23 -7.86 -19.71 0.74
N SER A 24 -7.90 -20.22 1.97
CA SER A 24 -7.48 -21.61 2.26
C SER A 24 -8.43 -22.61 1.61
N LEU A 25 -9.76 -22.41 1.72
CA LEU A 25 -10.75 -23.28 1.09
C LEU A 25 -10.66 -23.25 -0.45
N ALA A 26 -10.50 -22.06 -1.02
CA ALA A 26 -10.32 -21.91 -2.47
C ALA A 26 -9.00 -22.54 -2.95
N SER A 27 -7.92 -22.39 -2.18
CA SER A 27 -6.65 -23.07 -2.46
C SER A 27 -6.81 -24.58 -2.42
N LEU A 28 -7.51 -25.12 -1.41
CA LEU A 28 -7.79 -26.55 -1.30
C LEU A 28 -8.58 -27.06 -2.50
N ALA A 29 -9.60 -26.32 -2.96
CA ALA A 29 -10.34 -26.67 -4.16
C ALA A 29 -9.43 -26.71 -5.41
N LEU A 30 -8.57 -25.70 -5.59
CA LEU A 30 -7.60 -25.66 -6.70
C LEU A 30 -6.58 -26.81 -6.66
N LEU A 31 -6.19 -27.26 -5.47
CA LEU A 31 -5.31 -28.42 -5.30
C LEU A 31 -5.97 -29.71 -5.85
N PHE A 32 -7.30 -29.83 -5.79
CA PHE A 32 -8.02 -30.98 -6.35
C PHE A 32 -8.31 -30.87 -7.85
N THR A 33 -8.42 -29.65 -8.39
CA THR A 33 -8.86 -29.46 -9.79
C THR A 33 -7.75 -29.21 -10.80
N THR A 34 -6.60 -28.68 -10.36
CA THR A 34 -5.65 -28.01 -11.28
C THR A 34 -4.18 -28.40 -11.06
N SER A 35 -3.90 -29.43 -10.28
CA SER A 35 -2.60 -29.58 -9.60
C SER A 35 -1.49 -30.28 -10.39
N SER A 36 -1.15 -29.76 -11.58
CA SER A 36 0.18 -30.00 -12.16
C SER A 36 1.30 -29.61 -11.19
N ILE A 37 1.05 -28.61 -10.33
CA ILE A 37 1.96 -28.19 -9.25
C ILE A 37 2.18 -29.34 -8.26
N ILE A 38 1.12 -29.95 -7.69
CA ILE A 38 1.28 -31.03 -6.69
C ILE A 38 1.91 -32.27 -7.32
N ALA A 39 1.59 -32.57 -8.58
CA ALA A 39 2.17 -33.70 -9.30
C ALA A 39 3.67 -33.55 -9.56
N THR A 40 4.20 -32.32 -9.51
CA THR A 40 5.63 -32.05 -9.75
C THR A 40 6.43 -32.22 -8.46
N PRO A 41 7.44 -33.11 -8.41
CA PRO A 41 8.31 -33.26 -7.26
C PRO A 41 8.93 -31.92 -6.84
N ASN A 42 9.02 -31.69 -5.53
CA ASN A 42 9.61 -30.48 -4.94
C ASN A 42 8.87 -29.15 -5.20
N SER A 43 7.67 -29.18 -5.79
CA SER A 43 6.87 -27.96 -6.01
C SER A 43 6.50 -27.22 -4.72
N TRP A 44 6.52 -27.91 -3.57
CA TRP A 44 6.32 -27.32 -2.25
C TRP A 44 7.32 -26.18 -1.94
N ILE A 45 8.50 -26.19 -2.58
CA ILE A 45 9.51 -25.11 -2.46
C ILE A 45 8.96 -23.76 -2.91
N LEU A 46 8.03 -23.73 -3.88
CA LEU A 46 7.40 -22.48 -4.31
C LEU A 46 6.66 -21.78 -3.16
N PHE A 47 6.09 -22.54 -2.22
CA PHE A 47 5.42 -21.97 -1.05
C PHE A 47 6.42 -21.37 -0.05
N LEU A 48 7.66 -21.88 0.00
CA LEU A 48 8.73 -21.23 0.77
C LEU A 48 9.17 -19.92 0.10
N CYS A 49 9.28 -19.89 -1.23
CA CYS A 49 9.69 -18.71 -1.97
C CYS A 49 8.71 -17.52 -1.81
N ILE A 50 7.43 -17.78 -1.51
CA ILE A 50 6.45 -16.71 -1.23
C ILE A 50 6.39 -16.27 0.24
N LEU A 51 7.09 -16.94 1.17
CA LEU A 51 7.11 -16.53 2.59
C LEU A 51 7.54 -15.07 2.80
N PRO A 52 8.55 -14.52 2.09
CA PRO A 52 8.88 -13.11 2.21
C PRO A 52 7.71 -12.16 1.87
N LEU A 53 6.74 -12.55 1.01
CA LEU A 53 5.56 -11.71 0.70
C LEU A 53 4.66 -11.42 1.91
N CYS A 54 4.86 -12.12 3.03
CA CYS A 54 4.20 -11.81 4.29
C CYS A 54 4.60 -10.43 4.85
N PHE A 55 5.79 -9.93 4.48
CA PHE A 55 6.34 -8.67 4.94
C PHE A 55 6.11 -7.57 3.90
N PRO A 56 5.55 -6.41 4.27
CA PRO A 56 5.12 -5.39 3.32
C PRO A 56 6.25 -4.40 2.99
N ASN A 57 7.42 -4.91 2.62
CA ASN A 57 8.56 -4.09 2.21
C ASN A 57 9.08 -4.54 0.85
N LEU A 58 9.67 -3.61 0.10
CA LEU A 58 10.14 -3.84 -1.27
C LEU A 58 11.16 -4.98 -1.34
N TRP A 59 12.09 -5.06 -0.39
CA TRP A 59 13.15 -6.07 -0.39
C TRP A 59 12.59 -7.49 -0.27
N SER A 60 11.58 -7.69 0.57
CA SER A 60 10.89 -8.98 0.68
C SER A 60 10.13 -9.34 -0.60
N ILE A 61 9.52 -8.36 -1.29
CA ILE A 61 8.88 -8.59 -2.61
C ILE A 61 9.93 -9.03 -3.64
N LEU A 62 11.06 -8.34 -3.71
CA LEU A 62 12.16 -8.66 -4.63
C LEU A 62 12.80 -10.02 -4.33
N LEU A 63 13.00 -10.34 -3.06
CA LEU A 63 13.52 -11.63 -2.62
C LEU A 63 12.59 -12.78 -3.03
N SER A 64 11.27 -12.62 -2.87
CA SER A 64 10.30 -13.59 -3.36
C SER A 64 10.33 -13.72 -4.89
N ALA A 65 10.39 -12.61 -5.62
CA ALA A 65 10.45 -12.65 -7.08
C ALA A 65 11.70 -13.41 -7.57
N LEU A 66 12.87 -13.07 -7.03
CA LEU A 66 14.14 -13.70 -7.39
C LEU A 66 14.14 -15.19 -7.03
N SER A 67 13.73 -15.56 -5.81
CA SER A 67 13.70 -16.96 -5.38
C SER A 67 12.74 -17.81 -6.20
N LEU A 68 11.59 -17.27 -6.62
CA LEU A 68 10.66 -17.96 -7.50
C LEU A 68 11.22 -18.17 -8.92
N VAL A 69 11.91 -17.17 -9.49
CA VAL A 69 12.58 -17.32 -10.80
C VAL A 69 13.66 -18.40 -10.72
N MET A 70 14.48 -18.37 -9.67
CA MET A 70 15.53 -19.37 -9.44
C MET A 70 14.95 -20.77 -9.25
N ALA A 71 13.97 -20.93 -8.36
CA ALA A 71 13.31 -22.22 -8.13
C ALA A 71 12.60 -22.73 -9.38
N GLY A 72 11.88 -21.86 -10.09
CA GLY A 72 11.19 -22.21 -11.34
C GLY A 72 12.14 -22.72 -12.42
N THR A 73 13.31 -22.09 -12.55
CA THR A 73 14.35 -22.48 -13.52
C THR A 73 15.08 -23.76 -13.09
N LEU A 74 15.59 -23.80 -11.85
CA LEU A 74 16.38 -24.93 -11.34
C LEU A 74 15.58 -26.23 -11.26
N LEU A 75 14.29 -26.13 -10.91
CA LEU A 75 13.39 -27.28 -10.78
C LEU A 75 12.56 -27.51 -12.05
N SER A 76 12.81 -26.75 -13.12
CA SER A 76 12.08 -26.84 -14.39
C SER A 76 10.54 -26.80 -14.24
N LEU A 77 10.04 -25.98 -13.29
CA LEU A 77 8.61 -25.90 -12.95
C LEU A 77 7.80 -25.17 -14.03
N PHE A 78 8.48 -24.40 -14.88
CA PHE A 78 7.91 -23.83 -16.10
C PHE A 78 9.01 -23.57 -17.13
N SER A 79 8.65 -23.65 -18.41
CA SER A 79 9.50 -23.19 -19.52
C SER A 79 9.15 -21.76 -19.90
N LEU A 80 10.13 -21.01 -20.40
CA LEU A 80 9.93 -19.66 -20.93
C LEU A 80 9.98 -19.69 -22.45
N SER A 81 8.95 -19.09 -23.06
CA SER A 81 8.90 -18.76 -24.48
C SER A 81 8.95 -17.25 -24.66
N ALA A 82 9.31 -16.76 -25.86
CA ALA A 82 9.30 -15.32 -26.14
C ALA A 82 7.92 -14.67 -25.91
N TRP A 83 6.83 -15.41 -26.16
CA TRP A 83 5.46 -14.94 -25.93
C TRP A 83 5.14 -14.72 -24.45
N ASP A 84 5.81 -15.44 -23.54
CA ASP A 84 5.61 -15.27 -22.10
C ASP A 84 6.09 -13.89 -21.62
N LEU A 85 6.92 -13.18 -22.39
CA LEU A 85 7.32 -11.80 -22.08
C LEU A 85 6.15 -10.82 -22.11
N LEU A 86 5.03 -11.15 -22.78
CA LEU A 86 3.81 -10.33 -22.78
C LEU A 86 3.12 -10.27 -21.41
N TRP A 87 3.42 -11.21 -20.50
CA TRP A 87 2.95 -11.17 -19.12
C TRP A 87 3.52 -9.99 -18.33
N ILE A 88 4.73 -9.52 -18.70
CA ILE A 88 5.39 -8.40 -18.02
C ILE A 88 4.62 -7.08 -18.21
N PRO A 89 4.37 -6.57 -19.44
CA PRO A 89 3.60 -5.34 -19.62
C PRO A 89 2.16 -5.47 -19.09
N LEU A 90 1.55 -6.66 -19.16
CA LEU A 90 0.26 -6.91 -18.50
C LEU A 90 0.37 -6.75 -16.98
N GLY A 91 1.43 -7.30 -16.37
CA GLY A 91 1.73 -7.14 -14.94
C GLY A 91 1.85 -5.67 -14.55
N VAL A 92 2.60 -4.87 -15.33
CA VAL A 92 2.70 -3.42 -15.13
C VAL A 92 1.32 -2.77 -15.15
N PHE A 93 0.52 -3.05 -16.18
CA PHE A 93 -0.82 -2.50 -16.33
C PHE A 93 -1.72 -2.88 -15.15
N VAL A 94 -1.76 -4.16 -14.76
CA VAL A 94 -2.55 -4.66 -13.63
C VAL A 94 -2.11 -4.00 -12.31
N GLY A 95 -0.80 -3.79 -12.11
CA GLY A 95 -0.27 -3.16 -10.90
C GLY A 95 -0.72 -1.72 -10.74
N LEU A 96 -0.66 -0.96 -11.82
CA LEU A 96 -1.15 0.42 -11.90
C LEU A 96 -2.67 0.49 -11.72
N GLN A 97 -3.42 -0.29 -12.49
CA GLN A 97 -4.90 -0.29 -12.42
C GLN A 97 -5.41 -0.72 -11.04
N SER A 98 -4.78 -1.74 -10.42
CA SER A 98 -5.10 -2.13 -9.05
C SER A 98 -4.92 -0.98 -8.06
N ALA A 99 -3.82 -0.22 -8.18
CA ALA A 99 -3.57 0.92 -7.29
C ALA A 99 -4.65 2.00 -7.42
N TYR A 100 -4.95 2.36 -8.67
CA TYR A 100 -5.93 3.39 -9.03
C TYR A 100 -7.37 3.00 -8.65
N LEU A 101 -7.77 1.77 -8.94
CA LEU A 101 -9.12 1.29 -8.63
C LEU A 101 -9.33 1.10 -7.13
N MET A 102 -8.30 0.62 -6.42
CA MET A 102 -8.31 0.55 -4.96
C MET A 102 -8.53 1.92 -4.33
N HIS A 103 -7.81 2.93 -4.85
CA HIS A 103 -7.92 4.30 -4.39
C HIS A 103 -9.33 4.86 -4.58
N ASN A 104 -9.91 4.71 -5.78
CA ASN A 104 -11.29 5.12 -6.05
C ASN A 104 -12.33 4.36 -5.23
N ALA A 105 -12.11 3.06 -5.01
CA ALA A 105 -12.98 2.24 -4.18
C ALA A 105 -13.03 2.76 -2.72
N ALA A 106 -11.91 3.21 -2.17
CA ALA A 106 -11.85 3.72 -0.80
C ALA A 106 -12.67 5.02 -0.59
N HIS A 107 -12.89 5.79 -1.66
CA HIS A 107 -13.71 7.01 -1.64
C HIS A 107 -15.16 6.82 -2.11
N GLU A 108 -15.58 5.60 -2.40
CA GLU A 108 -16.89 5.28 -2.98
C GLU A 108 -17.16 5.89 -4.36
N ASN A 109 -16.11 6.12 -5.16
CA ASN A 109 -16.21 6.80 -6.46
C ASN A 109 -16.80 5.93 -7.57
N ILE A 110 -16.71 4.60 -7.43
CA ILE A 110 -17.19 3.65 -8.43
C ILE A 110 -18.70 3.50 -8.34
N ARG A 111 -19.40 3.52 -9.48
CA ARG A 111 -20.87 3.38 -9.54
C ARG A 111 -21.25 2.05 -10.18
N PRO A 112 -22.26 1.34 -9.64
CA PRO A 112 -23.04 1.65 -8.42
C PRO A 112 -22.22 1.53 -7.12
N LYS A 113 -22.64 2.22 -6.04
CA LYS A 113 -21.82 2.35 -4.81
C LYS A 113 -21.40 1.03 -4.17
N TRP A 114 -22.24 0.00 -4.22
CA TRP A 114 -21.91 -1.32 -3.67
C TRP A 114 -20.69 -1.97 -4.36
N PHE A 115 -20.42 -1.59 -5.62
CA PHE A 115 -19.34 -2.16 -6.40
C PHE A 115 -17.95 -1.73 -5.91
N ASN A 116 -17.83 -0.61 -5.20
CA ASN A 116 -16.59 -0.19 -4.56
C ASN A 116 -16.05 -1.27 -3.63
N ARG A 117 -16.91 -1.95 -2.85
CA ARG A 117 -16.45 -3.01 -1.96
C ARG A 117 -15.87 -4.18 -2.75
N VAL A 118 -16.52 -4.58 -3.83
CA VAL A 118 -16.05 -5.69 -4.67
C VAL A 118 -14.72 -5.34 -5.34
N VAL A 119 -14.62 -4.18 -5.97
CA VAL A 119 -13.40 -3.72 -6.63
C VAL A 119 -12.27 -3.56 -5.62
N GLY A 120 -12.54 -2.95 -4.47
CA GLY A 120 -11.57 -2.83 -3.38
C GLY A 120 -11.06 -4.17 -2.90
N GLU A 121 -11.92 -5.19 -2.71
CA GLU A 121 -11.48 -6.53 -2.29
C GLU A 121 -10.67 -7.25 -3.36
N ILE A 122 -11.03 -7.13 -4.64
CA ILE A 122 -10.24 -7.70 -5.75
C ILE A 122 -8.85 -7.06 -5.79
N CYS A 123 -8.79 -5.72 -5.75
CA CYS A 123 -7.52 -5.00 -5.69
C CYS A 123 -6.77 -5.34 -4.39
N GLY A 124 -7.46 -5.56 -3.27
CA GLY A 124 -6.87 -5.89 -1.98
C GLY A 124 -6.27 -7.29 -1.92
N MET A 125 -6.90 -8.23 -2.63
CA MET A 125 -6.36 -9.55 -2.91
C MET A 125 -5.10 -9.42 -3.76
N GLN A 126 -5.18 -8.70 -4.88
CA GLN A 126 -4.02 -8.45 -5.75
C GLN A 126 -2.90 -7.73 -4.98
N GLN A 127 -3.21 -6.81 -4.06
CA GLN A 127 -2.26 -6.05 -3.25
C GLN A 127 -1.82 -6.78 -1.97
N LEU A 128 -2.33 -7.97 -1.68
CA LEU A 128 -2.05 -8.79 -0.48
C LEU A 128 -2.34 -8.10 0.87
N MET A 129 -2.68 -6.82 0.88
CA MET A 129 -3.01 -6.08 2.10
C MET A 129 -4.47 -6.27 2.52
N GLY A 130 -5.36 -6.51 1.56
CA GLY A 130 -6.81 -6.47 1.78
C GLY A 130 -7.37 -5.04 1.79
N PHE A 131 -8.65 -4.88 1.45
CA PHE A 131 -9.23 -3.56 1.25
C PHE A 131 -9.30 -2.69 2.52
N PRO A 132 -9.79 -3.18 3.69
CA PRO A 132 -9.87 -2.35 4.89
C PRO A 132 -8.50 -1.86 5.38
N ALA A 133 -7.49 -2.74 5.32
CA ALA A 133 -6.14 -2.42 5.77
C ALA A 133 -5.44 -1.39 4.88
N TRP A 134 -5.88 -1.24 3.62
CA TRP A 134 -5.44 -0.17 2.73
C TRP A 134 -6.27 1.11 2.94
N ALA A 135 -7.60 1.00 2.97
CA ALA A 135 -8.51 2.15 3.01
C ALA A 135 -8.44 2.94 4.33
N VAL A 136 -8.18 2.28 5.47
CA VAL A 136 -8.07 2.97 6.77
C VAL A 136 -6.88 3.94 6.81
N PRO A 137 -5.62 3.53 6.56
CA PRO A 137 -4.51 4.46 6.50
C PRO A 137 -4.72 5.52 5.41
N HIS A 138 -5.25 5.15 4.24
CA HIS A 138 -5.56 6.13 3.20
C HIS A 138 -6.48 7.27 3.68
N VAL A 139 -7.54 6.95 4.42
CA VAL A 139 -8.42 7.98 5.00
C VAL A 139 -7.71 8.79 6.10
N ILE A 140 -6.80 8.18 6.86
CA ILE A 140 -5.99 8.91 7.86
C ILE A 140 -5.05 9.90 7.17
N HIS A 141 -4.41 9.51 6.07
CA HIS A 141 -3.59 10.41 5.26
C HIS A 141 -4.39 11.64 4.79
N HIS A 142 -5.63 11.47 4.35
CA HIS A 142 -6.48 12.62 4.02
C HIS A 142 -6.85 13.50 5.22
N GLN A 143 -6.85 12.98 6.45
CA GLN A 143 -7.13 13.76 7.65
C GLN A 143 -5.92 14.58 8.11
N PHE A 144 -4.71 14.04 7.90
CA PHE A 144 -3.46 14.61 8.37
C PHE A 144 -2.37 14.48 7.31
N PRO A 145 -2.54 15.06 6.11
CA PRO A 145 -1.54 14.93 5.05
C PRO A 145 -0.23 15.61 5.49
N ASP A 146 0.88 14.92 5.27
CA ASP A 146 2.25 15.37 5.58
C ASP A 146 2.56 15.65 7.07
N ASP A 147 1.65 15.37 8.00
CA ASP A 147 1.94 15.42 9.44
C ASP A 147 2.89 14.25 9.80
N PRO A 148 4.14 14.50 10.23
CA PRO A 148 5.13 13.45 10.45
C PRO A 148 4.74 12.47 11.57
N GLU A 149 3.79 12.84 12.44
CA GLU A 149 3.34 12.02 13.55
C GLU A 149 2.00 11.32 13.31
N LYS A 150 1.27 11.69 12.26
CA LYS A 150 -0.11 11.25 12.01
C LYS A 150 -0.38 10.78 10.59
N ASP A 151 0.37 11.25 9.60
CA ASP A 151 0.30 10.72 8.23
C ASP A 151 0.91 9.31 8.22
N PRO A 152 0.22 8.29 7.69
CA PRO A 152 0.82 6.96 7.51
C PRO A 152 1.97 6.90 6.50
N HIS A 153 2.16 7.90 5.64
CA HIS A 153 3.24 7.93 4.66
C HIS A 153 3.69 9.35 4.28
N PRO A 154 4.13 10.17 5.25
CA PRO A 154 4.69 11.47 4.95
C PRO A 154 6.02 11.26 4.21
N PRO A 155 6.24 11.93 3.07
CA PRO A 155 7.54 11.90 2.41
C PRO A 155 8.62 12.54 3.29
N ASP A 156 8.22 13.52 4.10
CA ASP A 156 9.10 14.27 4.99
C ASP A 156 10.33 14.80 4.23
N HIS A 157 11.49 14.87 4.87
CA HIS A 157 12.77 15.16 4.22
C HIS A 157 13.52 13.90 3.75
N LEU A 158 12.82 12.76 3.61
CA LEU A 158 13.46 11.50 3.26
C LEU A 158 13.89 11.47 1.78
N PRO A 159 15.05 10.87 1.45
CA PRO A 159 15.34 10.49 0.07
C PRO A 159 14.32 9.46 -0.45
N PHE A 160 14.00 9.51 -1.74
CA PHE A 160 12.98 8.66 -2.36
C PHE A 160 13.13 7.16 -2.05
N LEU A 161 14.35 6.60 -2.11
CA LEU A 161 14.58 5.18 -1.84
C LEU A 161 14.34 4.82 -0.36
N GLN A 162 14.65 5.74 0.55
CA GLN A 162 14.36 5.56 1.96
C GLN A 162 12.85 5.59 2.19
N PHE A 163 12.14 6.56 1.60
CA PHE A 163 10.69 6.63 1.63
C PHE A 163 10.03 5.34 1.10
N LEU A 164 10.43 4.90 -0.09
CA LEU A 164 9.94 3.68 -0.73
C LEU A 164 10.11 2.42 0.15
N SER A 165 11.24 2.30 0.84
CA SER A 165 11.52 1.14 1.70
C SER A 165 10.81 1.21 3.07
N GLN A 166 10.49 2.39 3.57
CA GLN A 166 9.94 2.61 4.92
C GLN A 166 8.43 2.85 4.95
N MET A 167 7.81 3.21 3.82
CA MET A 167 6.38 3.55 3.71
C MET A 167 5.47 2.52 4.40
N GLY A 168 5.63 1.23 4.11
CA GLY A 168 4.81 0.17 4.72
C GLY A 168 4.98 0.04 6.25
N LEU A 169 6.15 0.38 6.79
CA LEU A 169 6.41 0.39 8.23
C LEU A 169 5.76 1.60 8.90
N PHE A 170 5.85 2.78 8.29
CA PHE A 170 5.19 3.99 8.78
C PHE A 170 3.67 3.82 8.82
N MET A 171 3.07 3.28 7.75
CA MET A 171 1.64 2.99 7.70
C MET A 171 1.22 2.10 8.88
N GLY A 172 1.99 1.04 9.16
CA GLY A 172 1.73 0.13 10.27
C GLY A 172 1.81 0.81 11.65
N ARG A 173 2.81 1.66 11.86
CA ARG A 173 2.99 2.41 13.13
C ARG A 173 1.87 3.41 13.38
N ILE A 174 1.44 4.14 12.36
CA ILE A 174 0.39 5.16 12.50
C ILE A 174 -0.97 4.52 12.72
N VAL A 175 -1.29 3.43 12.02
CA VAL A 175 -2.52 2.67 12.28
C VAL A 175 -2.50 2.07 13.69
N GLN A 176 -1.34 1.60 14.17
CA GLN A 176 -1.17 1.14 15.55
C GLN A 176 -1.41 2.26 16.58
N LYS A 177 -0.83 3.44 16.34
CA LYS A 177 -1.02 4.62 17.20
C LYS A 177 -2.50 5.00 17.27
N ASN A 178 -3.17 5.13 16.12
CA ASN A 178 -4.61 5.38 16.04
C ASN A 178 -5.44 4.30 16.76
N TYR A 179 -5.03 3.03 16.69
CA TYR A 179 -5.70 1.94 17.41
C TYR A 179 -5.61 2.13 18.93
N PHE A 180 -4.44 2.42 19.46
CA PHE A 180 -4.24 2.60 20.90
C PHE A 180 -4.81 3.90 21.44
N GLU A 181 -4.81 4.98 20.65
CA GLU A 181 -5.52 6.23 21.00
C GLU A 181 -7.03 5.98 21.12
N GLN A 182 -7.61 5.18 20.22
CA GLN A 182 -9.05 4.91 20.20
C GLN A 182 -9.50 3.92 21.29
N TRP A 183 -8.70 2.90 21.61
CA TRP A 183 -9.08 1.78 22.47
C TRP A 183 -8.28 1.67 23.78
N GLY A 184 -7.39 2.63 24.03
CA GLY A 184 -6.48 2.67 25.17
C GLY A 184 -5.26 1.77 24.98
N ASP A 185 -4.11 2.28 25.41
CA ASP A 185 -2.85 1.54 25.43
C ASP A 185 -2.72 0.70 26.72
N ASN A 186 -3.38 -0.46 26.73
CA ASN A 186 -3.35 -1.40 27.85
C ASN A 186 -3.03 -2.83 27.35
N GLU A 187 -2.80 -3.75 28.28
CA GLU A 187 -2.43 -5.14 27.97
C GLU A 187 -3.44 -5.84 27.04
N THR A 188 -4.74 -5.59 27.24
CA THR A 188 -5.79 -6.18 26.41
C THR A 188 -5.70 -5.68 24.97
N SER A 189 -5.62 -4.36 24.77
CA SER A 189 -5.48 -3.76 23.43
C SER A 189 -4.17 -4.21 22.75
N ARG A 190 -3.06 -4.28 23.48
CA ARG A 190 -1.77 -4.77 22.95
C ARG A 190 -1.83 -6.23 22.52
N ARG A 191 -2.50 -7.10 23.28
CA ARG A 191 -2.71 -8.51 22.92
C ARG A 191 -3.56 -8.63 21.66
N ASP A 192 -4.62 -7.85 21.54
CA ASP A 192 -5.48 -7.86 20.36
C ASP A 192 -4.75 -7.34 19.12
N TRP A 193 -3.96 -6.28 19.25
CA TRP A 193 -3.11 -5.79 18.17
C TRP A 193 -2.10 -6.85 17.71
N LYS A 194 -1.44 -7.56 18.64
CA LYS A 194 -0.53 -8.68 18.29
C LYS A 194 -1.25 -9.77 17.50
N ARG A 195 -2.46 -10.16 17.91
CA ARG A 195 -3.29 -11.14 17.18
C ARG A 195 -3.66 -10.64 15.79
N MET A 196 -4.00 -9.36 15.68
CA MET A 196 -4.33 -8.73 14.39
C MET A 196 -3.11 -8.70 13.45
N VAL A 197 -1.92 -8.34 13.95
CA VAL A 197 -0.67 -8.40 13.16
C VAL A 197 -0.38 -9.83 12.71
N HIS A 198 -0.47 -10.80 13.61
CA HIS A 198 -0.24 -12.21 13.27
C HIS A 198 -1.23 -12.73 12.21
N THR A 199 -2.52 -12.47 12.40
CA THR A 199 -3.54 -12.86 11.40
C THR A 199 -3.36 -12.13 10.08
N SER A 200 -2.89 -10.88 10.07
CA SER A 200 -2.54 -10.17 8.82
C SER A 200 -1.40 -10.87 8.07
N THR A 201 -0.34 -11.28 8.78
CA THR A 201 0.78 -12.04 8.21
C THR A 201 0.31 -13.37 7.61
N VAL A 202 -0.49 -14.16 8.35
CA VAL A 202 -1.05 -15.42 7.85
C VAL A 202 -1.96 -15.17 6.65
N SER A 203 -2.79 -14.12 6.71
CA SER A 203 -3.70 -13.76 5.62
C SER A 203 -2.96 -13.36 4.35
N ARG A 204 -1.81 -12.68 4.45
CA ARG A 204 -0.93 -12.41 3.29
C ARG A 204 -0.37 -13.68 2.67
N PHE A 205 0.07 -14.62 3.52
CA PHE A 205 0.55 -15.91 3.07
C PHE A 205 -0.53 -16.67 2.30
N THR A 206 -1.73 -16.82 2.88
CA THR A 206 -2.82 -17.59 2.23
C THR A 206 -3.31 -16.95 0.94
N ARG A 207 -3.36 -15.61 0.86
CA ARG A 207 -3.64 -14.89 -0.40
C ARG A 207 -2.55 -15.17 -1.46
N SER A 208 -1.28 -15.15 -1.07
CA SER A 208 -0.15 -15.41 -1.97
C SER A 208 -0.17 -16.85 -2.49
N ALA A 209 -0.41 -17.81 -1.60
CA ALA A 209 -0.54 -19.22 -1.93
C ALA A 209 -1.74 -19.46 -2.86
N PHE A 210 -2.89 -18.86 -2.57
CA PHE A 210 -4.07 -18.91 -3.43
C PHE A 210 -3.78 -18.38 -4.83
N LEU A 211 -3.15 -17.20 -4.94
CA LEU A 211 -2.81 -16.61 -6.24
C LEU A 211 -1.76 -17.42 -7.01
N LEU A 212 -0.79 -18.03 -6.33
CA LEU A 212 0.18 -18.94 -6.94
C LEU A 212 -0.51 -20.17 -7.54
N LEU A 213 -1.43 -20.77 -6.81
CA LEU A 213 -2.21 -21.91 -7.28
C LEU A 213 -3.16 -21.54 -8.42
N LEU A 214 -3.81 -20.38 -8.32
CA LEU A 214 -4.77 -19.91 -9.32
C LEU A 214 -4.10 -19.57 -10.66
N LEU A 215 -2.97 -18.85 -10.61
CA LEU A 215 -2.28 -18.36 -11.82
C LEU A 215 -1.28 -19.39 -12.38
N GLY A 216 -0.83 -20.34 -11.55
CA GLY A 216 0.33 -21.16 -11.83
C GLY A 216 1.65 -20.39 -11.69
N PRO A 217 2.79 -21.09 -11.54
CA PRO A 217 4.07 -20.46 -11.20
C PRO A 217 4.54 -19.47 -12.28
N LYS A 218 4.33 -19.78 -13.56
CA LYS A 218 4.77 -18.92 -14.67
C LYS A 218 4.09 -17.55 -14.65
N VAL A 219 2.76 -17.51 -14.65
CA VAL A 219 1.99 -16.25 -14.67
C VAL A 219 2.13 -15.53 -13.34
N PHE A 220 2.23 -16.26 -12.22
CA PHE A 220 2.51 -15.66 -10.92
C PHE A 220 3.82 -14.87 -10.92
N VAL A 221 4.89 -15.44 -11.49
CA VAL A 221 6.20 -14.75 -11.57
C VAL A 221 6.19 -13.63 -12.60
N LEU A 222 5.78 -13.89 -13.84
CA LEU A 222 5.95 -12.91 -14.93
C LEU A 222 4.91 -11.80 -14.92
N CYS A 223 3.71 -12.03 -14.36
CA CYS A 223 2.64 -11.04 -14.31
C CYS A 223 2.44 -10.52 -12.88
N PHE A 224 2.13 -11.40 -11.91
CA PHE A 224 1.77 -10.96 -10.56
C PHE A 224 2.95 -10.34 -9.81
N MET A 225 4.13 -10.95 -9.81
CA MET A 225 5.29 -10.37 -9.12
C MET A 225 5.74 -9.04 -9.74
N VAL A 226 5.68 -8.91 -11.07
CA VAL A 226 5.91 -7.62 -11.75
C VAL A 226 4.87 -6.60 -11.30
N SER A 227 3.59 -6.98 -11.34
CA SER A 227 2.48 -6.14 -10.86
C SER A 227 2.68 -5.66 -9.42
N LYS A 228 3.21 -6.52 -8.55
CA LYS A 228 3.53 -6.18 -7.16
C LYS A 228 4.64 -5.16 -7.01
N VAL A 229 5.74 -5.35 -7.71
CA VAL A 229 6.87 -4.41 -7.69
C VAL A 229 6.43 -3.05 -8.21
N ILE A 230 5.73 -3.03 -9.34
CA ILE A 230 5.20 -1.80 -9.93
C ILE A 230 4.23 -1.10 -8.98
N ASN A 231 3.32 -1.84 -8.35
CA ASN A 231 2.37 -1.27 -7.39
C ASN A 231 3.10 -0.59 -6.21
N ALA A 232 4.11 -1.24 -5.63
CA ALA A 232 4.89 -0.67 -4.52
C ALA A 232 5.68 0.59 -4.93
N VAL A 233 6.39 0.52 -6.06
CA VAL A 233 7.18 1.64 -6.60
C VAL A 233 6.26 2.80 -6.98
N TRP A 234 5.13 2.51 -7.62
CA TRP A 234 4.19 3.53 -8.07
C TRP A 234 3.51 4.23 -6.90
N TYR A 235 3.07 3.51 -5.85
CA TYR A 235 2.51 4.16 -4.66
C TYR A 235 3.52 5.09 -3.99
N ALA A 236 4.79 4.66 -3.88
CA ALA A 236 5.83 5.53 -3.35
C ALA A 236 6.07 6.73 -4.27
N HIS A 237 6.19 6.53 -5.57
CA HIS A 237 6.39 7.61 -6.53
C HIS A 237 5.23 8.61 -6.49
N PHE A 238 4.00 8.12 -6.47
CA PHE A 238 2.81 8.96 -6.42
C PHE A 238 2.86 9.87 -5.20
N ASN A 239 2.88 9.29 -3.99
CA ASN A 239 2.89 10.06 -2.74
C ASN A 239 4.14 10.95 -2.61
N TYR A 240 5.31 10.49 -3.04
CA TYR A 240 6.55 11.27 -2.90
C TYR A 240 6.58 12.51 -3.79
N PHE A 241 6.20 12.39 -5.06
CA PHE A 241 6.35 13.50 -6.00
C PHE A 241 5.16 14.47 -5.97
N THR A 242 4.00 14.05 -5.48
CA THR A 242 2.84 14.94 -5.33
C THR A 242 2.82 15.70 -4.02
N HIS A 243 3.75 15.44 -3.10
CA HIS A 243 3.91 16.14 -1.83
C HIS A 243 5.32 16.74 -1.79
N ARG A 244 5.42 18.06 -1.72
CA ARG A 244 6.71 18.76 -1.88
C ARG A 244 6.98 19.67 -0.68
N PRO A 245 8.20 19.63 -0.11
CA PRO A 245 8.63 20.67 0.83
C PRO A 245 8.87 22.00 0.08
N ALA A 246 8.23 23.05 0.58
CA ALA A 246 8.47 24.44 0.21
C ALA A 246 9.63 25.02 1.04
N ALA A 247 10.22 26.11 0.55
CA ALA A 247 11.42 26.72 1.16
C ALA A 247 11.16 27.35 2.55
N ASP A 248 9.91 27.64 2.88
CA ASP A 248 9.47 28.26 4.13
C ASP A 248 9.06 27.23 5.21
N GLY A 249 9.42 25.96 5.01
CA GLY A 249 9.08 24.88 5.95
C GLY A 249 7.65 24.36 5.81
N LYS A 250 6.92 24.72 4.74
CA LYS A 250 5.60 24.18 4.44
C LYS A 250 5.67 22.92 3.58
N MET A 251 4.68 22.06 3.69
CA MET A 251 4.43 20.97 2.74
C MET A 251 3.26 21.33 1.85
N GLU A 252 3.42 21.09 0.54
CA GLU A 252 2.41 21.38 -0.47
C GLU A 252 2.01 20.13 -1.23
N ILE A 253 0.71 19.98 -1.48
CA ILE A 253 0.16 18.96 -2.35
C ILE A 253 0.00 19.51 -3.76
N LEU A 254 0.50 18.77 -4.75
CA LEU A 254 0.61 19.20 -6.15
C LEU A 254 -0.29 18.40 -7.10
N ASN A 255 -0.65 19.04 -8.21
CA ASN A 255 -1.08 18.35 -9.42
C ASN A 255 0.11 18.24 -10.36
N LEU A 256 0.44 17.04 -10.84
CA LEU A 256 1.51 16.83 -11.82
C LEU A 256 0.92 16.47 -13.19
N ASP A 257 1.15 17.33 -14.18
CA ASP A 257 0.73 17.12 -15.57
C ASP A 257 1.70 17.76 -16.59
N HIS A 258 2.89 18.16 -16.16
CA HIS A 258 3.78 19.00 -16.96
C HIS A 258 4.56 18.24 -18.06
N ASN A 259 4.78 16.93 -17.91
CA ASN A 259 5.54 16.12 -18.86
C ASN A 259 4.73 14.95 -19.45
N TRP A 260 5.28 14.29 -20.47
CA TRP A 260 4.61 13.21 -21.20
C TRP A 260 4.27 12.00 -20.31
N TYR A 261 5.12 11.70 -19.32
CA TYR A 261 4.90 10.60 -18.39
C TYR A 261 3.64 10.86 -17.55
N TYR A 262 3.55 12.02 -16.91
CA TYR A 262 2.39 12.38 -16.10
C TYR A 262 1.11 12.43 -16.94
N LYS A 263 1.16 13.02 -18.14
CA LYS A 263 0.02 13.06 -19.05
C LYS A 263 -0.48 11.67 -19.44
N LEU A 264 0.43 10.74 -19.74
CA LEU A 264 0.09 9.36 -20.08
C LEU A 264 -0.56 8.63 -18.89
N VAL A 265 0.04 8.74 -17.71
CA VAL A 265 -0.51 8.10 -16.50
C VAL A 265 -1.86 8.72 -16.12
N ASN A 266 -1.99 10.04 -16.18
CA ASN A 266 -3.27 10.73 -15.96
C ASN A 266 -4.33 10.32 -16.98
N ALA A 267 -3.98 10.10 -18.25
CA ALA A 267 -4.92 9.60 -19.25
C ALA A 267 -5.42 8.18 -18.93
N THR A 268 -4.55 7.30 -18.45
CA THR A 268 -4.83 5.87 -18.24
C THR A 268 -5.36 5.52 -16.84
N MET A 269 -5.15 6.40 -15.86
CA MET A 269 -5.56 6.24 -14.46
C MET A 269 -6.43 7.41 -13.99
N ALA A 270 -7.25 7.95 -14.91
CA ALA A 270 -8.21 9.03 -14.69
C ALA A 270 -7.69 10.15 -13.78
N GLY A 271 -6.55 10.74 -14.14
CA GLY A 271 -6.04 11.93 -13.47
C GLY A 271 -5.37 11.67 -12.13
N VAL A 272 -4.88 10.47 -11.86
CA VAL A 272 -4.33 10.12 -10.54
C VAL A 272 -3.32 11.14 -9.99
N TYR A 273 -2.43 11.71 -10.82
CA TYR A 273 -1.46 12.73 -10.40
C TYR A 273 -2.05 14.13 -10.18
N TYR A 274 -3.35 14.33 -10.41
CA TYR A 274 -4.07 15.50 -9.92
C TYR A 274 -4.40 15.33 -8.43
N HIS A 275 -3.36 15.13 -7.62
CA HIS A 275 -3.50 14.74 -6.23
C HIS A 275 -4.00 15.88 -5.35
N LYS A 276 -3.59 17.12 -5.61
CA LYS A 276 -4.16 18.32 -4.97
C LYS A 276 -5.67 18.39 -5.15
N ASN A 277 -6.15 18.24 -6.39
CA ASN A 277 -7.58 18.24 -6.69
C ASN A 277 -8.30 17.09 -5.97
N HIS A 278 -7.64 15.94 -5.89
CA HIS A 278 -8.15 14.78 -5.19
C HIS A 278 -8.28 15.02 -3.68
N HIS A 279 -7.28 15.60 -3.01
CA HIS A 279 -7.38 15.98 -1.60
C HIS A 279 -8.50 16.99 -1.34
N PHE A 280 -8.70 17.94 -2.26
CA PHE A 280 -9.79 18.92 -2.16
C PHE A 280 -11.17 18.29 -2.35
N LYS A 281 -11.33 17.38 -3.33
CA LYS A 281 -12.61 16.73 -3.64
C LYS A 281 -12.43 15.22 -3.89
N PRO A 282 -12.23 14.42 -2.82
CA PRO A 282 -11.86 13.00 -2.94
C PRO A 282 -12.95 12.13 -3.56
N ILE A 283 -14.20 12.62 -3.55
CA ILE A 283 -15.37 11.95 -4.15
C ILE A 283 -15.40 11.98 -5.69
N LEU A 284 -14.43 12.63 -6.35
CA LEU A 284 -14.31 12.63 -7.81
C LEU A 284 -13.57 11.39 -8.29
N PHE A 285 -14.20 10.64 -9.21
CA PHE A 285 -13.54 9.52 -9.89
C PHE A 285 -12.36 9.95 -10.76
N ASP A 286 -12.47 11.14 -11.38
CA ASP A 286 -11.41 11.77 -12.17
C ASP A 286 -11.18 13.19 -11.65
N PRO A 287 -10.18 13.43 -10.80
CA PRO A 287 -9.89 14.75 -10.23
C PRO A 287 -9.49 15.81 -11.25
N ARG A 288 -9.19 15.46 -12.52
CA ARG A 288 -8.99 16.45 -13.60
C ARG A 288 -10.22 17.28 -13.91
N LYS A 289 -11.40 16.76 -13.55
CA LYS A 289 -12.69 17.42 -13.79
C LYS A 289 -12.99 18.52 -12.76
N LEU A 290 -12.17 18.65 -11.72
CA LEU A 290 -12.23 19.81 -10.85
C LEU A 290 -11.57 21.00 -11.58
N ASP A 291 -12.29 22.11 -11.67
CA ASP A 291 -11.83 23.30 -12.38
C ASP A 291 -10.49 23.81 -11.82
N ARG A 292 -9.65 24.36 -12.70
CA ARG A 292 -8.22 24.64 -12.49
C ARG A 292 -7.95 25.82 -11.54
N THR A 293 -8.98 26.47 -11.02
CA THR A 293 -8.90 27.73 -10.28
C THR A 293 -8.41 27.62 -8.84
N LEU A 294 -7.89 26.46 -8.41
CA LEU A 294 -7.09 26.39 -7.19
C LEU A 294 -5.66 26.85 -7.52
N GLU A 295 -5.49 28.13 -7.87
CA GLU A 295 -4.16 28.73 -8.09
C GLU A 295 -3.33 28.74 -6.80
N GLU A 296 -4.01 28.85 -5.65
CA GLU A 296 -3.36 28.87 -4.34
C GLU A 296 -2.77 27.49 -3.98
N PRO A 297 -1.50 27.41 -3.52
CA PRO A 297 -0.92 26.17 -3.02
C PRO A 297 -1.80 25.50 -1.96
N LEU A 298 -1.98 24.18 -2.04
CA LEU A 298 -2.64 23.43 -0.97
C LEU A 298 -1.58 23.06 0.06
N VAL A 299 -1.41 23.91 1.06
CA VAL A 299 -0.53 23.66 2.20
C VAL A 299 -1.18 22.61 3.09
N SER A 300 -0.50 21.48 3.26
CA SER A 300 -0.94 20.33 4.05
C SER A 300 -0.38 20.34 5.46
N PHE A 301 0.87 20.80 5.62
CA PHE A 301 1.55 20.85 6.91
C PHE A 301 2.55 22.02 6.97
N VAL A 302 2.83 22.52 8.19
CA VAL A 302 3.85 23.53 8.45
C VAL A 302 4.78 23.00 9.53
N TYR A 303 6.04 22.76 9.18
CA TYR A 303 7.05 22.39 10.17
C TYR A 303 7.32 23.58 11.07
N LYS A 304 7.41 23.32 12.39
CA LYS A 304 7.93 24.33 13.31
C LYS A 304 9.40 24.50 12.99
N ASN A 305 9.80 25.67 12.48
CA ASN A 305 11.20 26.00 12.36
C ASN A 305 11.79 25.95 13.77
N GLU A 306 12.76 25.06 14.02
CA GLU A 306 13.48 24.96 15.31
C GLU A 306 14.31 26.22 15.63
N VAL A 307 14.21 27.28 14.82
CA VAL A 307 15.04 28.49 14.88
C VAL A 307 14.48 29.55 15.86
N GLU A 308 13.34 29.32 16.52
CA GLU A 308 12.73 30.31 17.43
C GLU A 308 13.03 30.10 18.93
N THR A 309 14.00 29.23 19.31
CA THR A 309 14.31 28.94 20.73
C THR A 309 15.75 29.21 21.18
N ASP A 310 16.45 30.17 20.56
CA ASP A 310 17.64 30.79 21.17
C ASP A 310 17.41 32.28 21.46
N GLY A 311 16.21 32.60 21.94
CA GLY A 311 15.96 33.81 22.72
C GLY A 311 16.68 33.71 24.05
N ILE A 312 17.94 34.11 24.04
CA ILE A 312 18.85 34.44 25.13
C ILE A 312 18.09 34.87 26.42
N GLU A 313 17.97 33.98 27.40
CA GLU A 313 17.90 34.37 28.81
C GLU A 313 19.31 34.22 29.39
N GLU A 314 20.09 35.29 29.27
CA GLU A 314 21.35 35.49 29.98
C GLU A 314 21.04 35.70 31.47
N GLN A 315 20.76 34.61 32.21
CA GLN A 315 20.76 34.65 33.67
C GLN A 315 22.21 34.58 34.17
N SER A 316 22.86 35.74 34.21
CA SER A 316 24.03 35.96 35.04
C SER A 316 23.59 36.20 36.49
N GLU A 317 23.73 35.20 37.35
CA GLU A 317 23.96 35.45 38.78
C GLU A 317 25.25 34.75 39.22
N PRO A 318 26.23 35.48 39.77
CA PRO A 318 27.42 34.88 40.35
C PRO A 318 27.10 34.29 41.73
N VAL A 319 27.37 33.01 41.89
CA VAL A 319 27.38 32.36 43.21
C VAL A 319 28.59 32.87 43.99
N SER A 320 28.34 33.66 45.03
CA SER A 320 29.31 33.93 46.10
C SER A 320 29.33 32.77 47.09
N LEU A 321 30.55 32.32 47.42
CA LEU A 321 30.92 31.22 48.31
C LEU A 321 30.32 31.28 49.73
#